data_AF-A0A815Q015-F1
#
_entry.id   AF-A0A815Q015-F1
#
_cell.length_a   1.000
_cell.length_b   1.000
_cell.length_c   1.000
_cell.angle_alpha   90.00
_cell.angle_beta   90.00
_cell.angle_gamma   90.00
#
_symmetry.space_group_name_H-M   'P 1'
#
loop_
_entity.id
_entity.type
_entity.pdbx_description
1 polymer ?
#
loop_
_entity_poly.entity_id
_entity_poly.type
_entity_poly.pdbx_seq_one_letter_code
_entity_poly.pdbx_strand_id
1 'polypeptide(L)'
;MILDVNEVIFFSDNASSQFKNRYVINYLTNMLDTMDIDFNWSYFASAHGKGVVDGVGGTLKRLVWLEIMAGEQCSSAEDFVKICRQKTKAINTIFVKQAQLDVTKSMLEKSFSNLSSIPDIRNHHHFKALHKDIIRYGQHSTSENQYVFRF
;
A
#
# COMPACT_ATOMS: atom_id res chain seq x y z
N MET A 1 -3.86 12.40 -17.68
CA MET A 1 -5.08 11.57 -17.65
C MET A 1 -5.31 11.22 -16.19
N ILE A 2 -6.09 12.05 -15.50
CA ILE A 2 -6.55 11.70 -14.15
C ILE A 2 -7.70 10.74 -14.41
N LEU A 3 -7.52 9.48 -14.02
CA LEU A 3 -8.60 8.52 -14.04
C LEU A 3 -9.67 9.03 -13.07
N ASP A 4 -10.93 9.06 -13.52
CA ASP A 4 -12.09 9.30 -12.67
C ASP A 4 -12.29 8.05 -11.79
N VAL A 5 -11.52 7.98 -10.70
CA VAL A 5 -11.46 6.82 -9.81
C VAL A 5 -12.37 7.10 -8.63
N ASN A 6 -13.47 6.37 -8.54
CA ASN A 6 -14.41 6.48 -7.42
C ASN A 6 -14.01 5.58 -6.23
N GLU A 7 -13.26 4.51 -6.48
CA GLU A 7 -12.91 3.53 -5.45
C GLU A 7 -11.53 2.91 -5.70
N VAL A 8 -10.77 2.73 -4.63
CA VAL A 8 -9.52 1.98 -4.60
C VAL A 8 -9.65 0.83 -3.60
N ILE A 9 -9.37 -0.39 -4.09
CA ILE A 9 -9.38 -1.61 -3.29
C ILE A 9 -7.96 -2.14 -3.19
N PHE A 10 -7.39 -2.08 -1.99
CA PHE A 10 -6.11 -2.69 -1.68
C PHE A 10 -6.27 -4.17 -1.38
N PHE A 11 -5.37 -4.97 -1.95
CA PHE A 11 -5.23 -6.39 -1.63
C PHE A 11 -3.82 -6.66 -1.12
N SER A 12 -3.71 -7.32 0.02
CA SER A 12 -2.43 -7.74 0.58
C SER A 12 -2.48 -9.19 1.04
N ASP A 13 -1.34 -9.86 1.04
CA ASP A 13 -1.22 -11.10 1.81
C ASP A 13 -1.37 -10.78 3.30
N ASN A 14 -1.89 -11.73 4.08
CA ASN A 14 -2.05 -11.56 5.52
C ASN A 14 -0.69 -11.67 6.25
N ALA A 15 0.25 -10.77 5.92
CA ALA A 15 1.42 -10.44 6.71
C ALA A 15 1.00 -9.53 7.87
N SER A 16 0.30 -10.13 8.85
CA SER A 16 -0.47 -9.41 9.86
C SER A 16 0.36 -8.45 10.73
N SER A 17 1.66 -8.71 10.89
CA SER A 17 2.57 -7.81 11.63
C SER A 17 2.90 -6.53 10.86
N GLN A 18 2.83 -6.55 9.53
CA GLN A 18 3.23 -5.43 8.66
C GLN A 18 2.04 -4.62 8.18
N PHE A 19 1.07 -5.26 7.53
CA PHE A 19 -0.03 -4.55 6.88
C PHE A 19 -1.25 -4.38 7.80
N LYS A 20 -1.45 -5.30 8.75
CA LYS A 20 -2.67 -5.38 9.56
C LYS A 20 -2.50 -4.73 10.92
N ASN A 21 -2.36 -3.41 10.91
CA ASN A 21 -2.17 -2.61 12.13
C ASN A 21 -3.00 -1.32 12.11
N ARG A 22 -3.24 -0.75 13.29
CA ARG A 22 -4.07 0.46 13.46
C ARG A 22 -3.57 1.67 12.65
N TYR A 23 -2.27 1.80 12.43
CA TYR A 23 -1.66 2.93 11.73
C TYR A 23 -1.99 2.89 10.23
N VAL A 24 -1.85 1.71 9.62
CA VAL A 24 -2.20 1.49 8.21
C VAL A 24 -3.70 1.70 8.00
N ILE A 25 -4.54 1.19 8.89
CA ILE A 25 -5.99 1.35 8.78
C ILE A 25 -6.43 2.80 9.03
N ASN A 26 -5.83 3.52 9.99
CA ASN A 26 -6.12 4.95 10.20
C ASN A 26 -5.67 5.80 9.00
N TYR A 27 -4.52 5.48 8.41
CA TYR A 27 -4.03 6.16 7.21
C TYR A 27 -5.02 6.08 6.05
N LEU A 28 -5.73 4.96 5.91
CA LEU A 28 -6.83 4.80 4.94
C LEU A 28 -7.91 5.89 5.09
N THR A 29 -8.26 6.22 6.33
CA THR A 29 -9.26 7.25 6.63
C THR A 29 -8.75 8.67 6.38
N ASN A 30 -7.45 8.91 6.59
CA ASN A 30 -6.82 10.18 6.25
C ASN A 30 -6.76 10.39 4.74
N MET A 31 -6.56 9.33 3.96
CA MET A 31 -6.63 9.41 2.49
C MET A 31 -8.03 9.78 2.02
N LEU A 32 -9.08 9.16 2.58
CA LEU A 32 -10.48 9.48 2.28
C LEU A 32 -10.84 10.95 2.60
N ASP A 33 -10.30 11.53 3.67
CA ASP A 33 -10.57 12.94 4.02
C ASP A 33 -9.94 13.94 3.02
N THR A 34 -8.92 13.49 2.27
CA THR A 34 -8.17 14.32 1.32
C THR A 34 -8.51 14.04 -0.15
N MET A 35 -9.23 12.95 -0.41
CA MET A 35 -9.56 12.49 -1.76
C MET A 35 -11.04 12.09 -1.80
N ASP A 36 -11.77 12.52 -2.81
CA ASP A 36 -13.16 12.11 -3.05
C ASP A 36 -13.21 10.68 -3.64
N ILE A 37 -12.62 9.72 -2.93
CA ILE A 37 -12.41 8.33 -3.36
C ILE A 37 -12.69 7.39 -2.18
N ASP A 38 -13.48 6.35 -2.42
CA ASP A 38 -13.71 5.28 -1.46
C ASP A 38 -12.47 4.39 -1.33
N PHE A 39 -12.08 4.05 -0.10
CA PHE A 39 -10.94 3.20 0.17
C PHE A 39 -11.30 1.95 0.95
N ASN A 40 -10.88 0.80 0.43
CA ASN A 40 -11.07 -0.50 1.04
C ASN A 40 -9.75 -1.27 1.09
N TRP A 41 -9.57 -2.09 2.12
CA TRP A 41 -8.43 -2.98 2.24
C TRP A 41 -8.88 -4.39 2.58
N SER A 42 -8.57 -5.33 1.69
CA SER A 42 -8.84 -6.76 1.85
C SER A 42 -7.54 -7.55 2.01
N TYR A 43 -7.57 -8.56 2.87
CA TYR A 43 -6.41 -9.40 3.18
C TYR A 43 -6.67 -10.85 2.75
N PHE A 44 -5.80 -11.41 1.90
CA PHE A 44 -5.83 -12.83 1.55
C PHE A 44 -5.26 -13.69 2.68
N ALA A 45 -5.55 -15.00 2.67
CA ALA A 45 -4.83 -15.94 3.54
C ALA A 45 -3.30 -15.83 3.34
N SER A 46 -2.54 -16.07 4.40
CA SER A 46 -1.07 -16.03 4.33
C SER A 46 -0.55 -16.95 3.23
N ALA A 47 0.48 -16.52 2.51
CA ALA A 47 1.08 -17.19 1.34
C ALA A 47 0.22 -17.26 0.05
N HIS A 48 -0.96 -16.64 -0.01
CA HIS A 48 -1.83 -16.66 -1.19
C HIS A 48 -1.82 -15.35 -2.01
N GLY A 49 -1.00 -14.36 -1.64
CA GLY A 49 -1.05 -13.00 -2.20
C GLY A 49 -0.08 -12.71 -3.34
N LYS A 50 0.47 -13.72 -4.04
CA LYS A 50 1.29 -13.44 -5.24
C LYS A 50 0.42 -12.80 -6.30
N GLY A 51 0.70 -11.55 -6.63
CA GLY A 51 -0.15 -10.72 -7.46
C GLY A 51 0.53 -10.25 -8.73
N VAL A 52 -0.21 -9.49 -9.54
CA VAL A 52 0.30 -8.81 -10.74
C VAL A 52 1.54 -7.95 -10.40
N VAL A 53 1.58 -7.37 -9.20
CA VAL A 53 2.69 -6.54 -8.70
C VAL A 53 4.01 -7.31 -8.66
N ASP A 54 4.00 -8.59 -8.28
CA ASP A 54 5.21 -9.44 -8.28
C ASP A 54 5.75 -9.64 -9.70
N GLY A 55 4.86 -9.78 -10.68
CA GLY A 55 5.21 -9.89 -12.09
C GLY A 55 5.86 -8.61 -12.62
N VAL A 56 5.30 -7.44 -12.28
CA VAL A 56 5.88 -6.14 -12.64
C VAL A 56 7.27 -5.96 -12.02
N GLY A 57 7.39 -6.24 -10.73
CA GLY A 57 8.66 -6.15 -10.00
C GLY A 57 9.71 -7.14 -10.53
N GLY A 58 9.30 -8.39 -10.80
CA GLY A 58 10.15 -9.42 -11.40
C GLY A 58 10.64 -9.03 -12.80
N THR A 59 9.78 -8.43 -13.61
CA THR A 59 10.12 -7.94 -14.96
C THR A 59 11.19 -6.85 -14.89
N LEU A 60 11.02 -5.84 -14.02
CA LEU A 60 12.01 -4.78 -13.85
C LEU A 60 13.33 -5.32 -13.31
N LYS A 61 13.30 -6.20 -12.30
CA LYS A 61 14.50 -6.84 -11.74
C LYS A 61 15.26 -7.62 -12.81
N ARG A 62 14.55 -8.40 -13.62
CA ARG A 62 15.13 -9.18 -14.73
C ARG A 62 15.77 -8.26 -15.77
N LEU A 63 15.07 -7.19 -16.14
CA LEU A 63 15.55 -6.20 -17.09
C LEU A 63 16.85 -5.55 -16.58
N VAL A 64 16.88 -5.05 -15.35
CA VAL A 64 18.09 -4.42 -14.78
C VAL A 64 19.22 -5.44 -14.65
N TRP A 65 18.93 -6.67 -14.25
CA TRP A 65 19.93 -7.74 -14.17
C TRP A 65 20.58 -8.03 -15.52
N LEU A 66 19.82 -8.05 -16.62
CA LEU A 66 20.37 -8.25 -17.96
C LEU A 66 21.34 -7.13 -18.37
N GLU A 67 21.04 -5.88 -18.00
CA GLU A 67 21.93 -4.74 -18.27
C GLU A 67 23.22 -4.82 -17.45
N ILE A 68 23.14 -5.25 -16.19
CA ILE A 68 24.34 -5.51 -15.37
C ILE A 68 25.21 -6.58 -16.02
N MET A 69 24.61 -7.67 -16.53
CA MET A 69 25.35 -8.71 -17.25
C MET A 69 25.96 -8.21 -18.58
N ALA A 70 25.39 -7.16 -19.18
CA ALA A 70 25.93 -6.50 -20.37
C ALA A 70 27.01 -5.44 -20.05
N GLY A 71 27.33 -5.24 -18.77
CA GLY A 71 28.40 -4.33 -18.32
C GLY A 71 27.92 -3.00 -17.72
N GLU A 72 26.61 -2.79 -17.57
CA GLU A 72 26.08 -1.62 -16.86
C GLU A 72 26.32 -1.72 -15.35
N GLN A 73 26.48 -0.58 -14.67
CA GLN A 73 26.60 -0.54 -13.21
C GLN A 73 25.27 -0.14 -12.56
N CYS A 74 24.84 -0.89 -11.55
CA CYS A 74 23.68 -0.56 -10.73
C CYS A 74 24.05 -0.71 -9.25
N SER A 75 24.40 0.40 -8.60
CA SER A 75 24.85 0.42 -7.19
C SER A 75 23.89 1.15 -6.26
N SER A 76 22.86 1.81 -6.81
CA SER A 76 21.90 2.60 -6.07
C SER A 76 20.48 2.42 -6.61
N ALA A 77 19.48 2.90 -5.85
CA ALA A 77 18.10 2.92 -6.30
C ALA A 77 17.90 3.92 -7.47
N GLU A 78 18.68 5.01 -7.50
CA GLU A 78 18.74 5.95 -8.60
C GLU A 78 19.22 5.28 -9.90
N ASP A 79 20.30 4.48 -9.81
CA ASP A 79 20.80 3.71 -10.96
C ASP A 79 19.72 2.74 -11.47
N PHE A 80 19.07 2.02 -10.54
CA PHE A 80 18.00 1.09 -10.88
C PHE A 80 16.86 1.78 -11.64
N VAL A 81 16.38 2.93 -11.15
CA VAL A 81 15.31 3.69 -11.78
C VAL A 81 15.76 4.26 -13.13
N LYS A 82 16.99 4.76 -13.22
CA LYS A 82 17.58 5.26 -14.48
C LYS A 82 17.58 4.17 -15.54
N ILE A 83 18.09 2.97 -15.23
CA ILE A 83 18.12 1.83 -16.15
C ILE A 83 16.69 1.46 -16.58
N CYS A 84 15.77 1.35 -15.62
CA CYS A 84 14.37 1.01 -15.93
C CYS A 84 13.75 2.01 -16.93
N ARG A 85 13.90 3.31 -16.69
CA ARG A 85 13.33 4.36 -17.56
C ARG A 85 13.97 4.41 -18.95
N GLN A 86 15.24 4.06 -19.06
CA GLN A 86 15.94 3.98 -20.34
C GLN A 86 15.46 2.79 -21.18
N LYS A 87 15.15 1.66 -20.54
CA LYS A 87 14.91 0.38 -21.21
C LYS A 87 13.44 0.05 -21.41
N THR A 88 12.53 0.64 -20.63
CA THR A 88 11.10 0.44 -20.83
C THR A 88 10.29 1.70 -20.54
N LYS A 89 9.29 1.95 -21.38
CA LYS A 89 8.23 2.93 -21.14
C LYS A 89 6.91 2.27 -20.73
N ALA A 90 6.84 0.93 -20.77
CA ALA A 90 5.64 0.18 -20.43
C ALA A 90 5.37 0.13 -18.92
N ILE A 91 6.43 0.27 -18.11
CA ILE A 91 6.34 0.31 -16.65
C ILE A 91 6.90 1.65 -16.18
N ASN A 92 6.05 2.46 -15.55
CA ASN A 92 6.47 3.73 -14.97
C ASN A 92 7.15 3.49 -13.61
N THR A 93 8.42 3.89 -13.50
CA THR A 93 9.17 3.80 -12.24
C THR A 93 9.31 5.18 -11.61
N ILE A 94 9.00 5.25 -10.31
CA ILE A 94 9.10 6.48 -9.50
C ILE A 94 10.23 6.28 -8.50
N PHE A 95 11.13 7.26 -8.43
CA PHE A 95 12.17 7.30 -7.41
C PHE A 95 11.70 8.17 -6.24
N VAL A 96 11.70 7.61 -5.04
CA VAL A 96 11.31 8.31 -3.81
C VAL A 96 12.57 8.58 -2.99
N LYS A 97 12.91 9.86 -2.80
CA LYS A 97 14.10 10.28 -2.05
C LYS A 97 13.90 10.14 -0.55
N GLN A 98 14.98 9.89 0.19
CA GLN A 98 14.95 9.84 1.66
C GLN A 98 14.30 11.09 2.27
N ALA A 99 14.65 12.29 1.79
CA ALA A 99 14.05 13.53 2.27
C ALA A 99 12.51 13.57 2.14
N GLN A 100 11.94 12.95 1.08
CA GLN A 100 10.49 12.85 0.92
C GLN A 100 9.88 11.87 1.93
N LEU A 101 10.58 10.77 2.21
CA LEU A 101 10.18 9.81 3.25
C LEU A 101 10.19 10.46 4.63
N ASP A 102 11.23 11.24 4.94
CA ASP A 102 11.37 11.89 6.26
C ASP A 102 10.24 12.89 6.50
N VAL A 103 9.91 13.72 5.50
CA VAL A 103 8.77 14.65 5.57
C VAL A 103 7.46 13.90 5.78
N THR A 104 7.22 12.84 5.00
CA THR A 104 6.00 12.03 5.09
C THR A 104 5.90 11.36 6.46
N LYS A 105 7.01 10.80 6.95
CA LYS A 105 7.09 10.16 8.28
C LYS A 105 6.73 11.15 9.38
N SER A 106 7.32 12.34 9.39
CA SER A 106 7.01 13.36 10.40
C SER A 106 5.55 13.83 10.37
N MET A 107 4.91 13.86 9.19
CA MET A 107 3.46 14.14 9.09
C MET A 107 2.63 13.00 9.68
N LEU A 108 2.97 11.75 9.34
CA LEU A 108 2.25 10.57 9.80
C LEU A 108 2.38 10.35 11.31
N GLU A 109 3.56 10.54 11.89
CA GLU A 109 3.79 10.40 13.33
C GLU A 109 2.88 11.32 14.16
N LYS A 110 2.58 12.53 13.66
CA LYS A 110 1.62 13.43 14.30
C LYS A 110 0.20 12.89 14.22
N SER A 111 -0.23 12.40 13.05
CA SER A 111 -1.57 11.79 12.88
C SER A 111 -1.76 10.49 13.67
N PHE A 112 -0.67 9.78 13.94
CA PHE A 112 -0.69 8.51 14.66
C PHE A 112 -0.62 8.65 16.18
N SER A 113 -0.54 9.88 16.69
CA SER A 113 -0.57 10.12 18.12
C SER A 113 -1.93 9.71 18.70
N ASN A 114 -1.90 8.93 19.79
CA ASN A 114 -3.08 8.51 20.55
C ASN A 114 -4.09 7.60 19.83
N LEU A 115 -3.72 6.92 18.75
CA LEU A 115 -4.63 5.95 18.11
C LEU A 115 -4.95 4.77 19.02
N SER A 116 -6.24 4.54 19.23
CA SER A 116 -6.75 3.36 19.91
C SER A 116 -6.51 2.07 19.11
N SER A 117 -6.42 0.94 19.81
CA SER A 117 -6.26 -0.37 19.19
C SER A 117 -7.61 -0.88 18.69
N ILE A 118 -7.67 -1.29 17.43
CA ILE A 118 -8.86 -1.95 16.87
C ILE A 118 -9.02 -3.33 17.53
N PRO A 119 -10.17 -3.65 18.15
CA PRO A 119 -10.42 -4.96 18.75
C PRO A 119 -10.27 -6.09 17.73
N ASP A 120 -9.61 -7.17 18.14
CA ASP A 120 -9.46 -8.40 17.36
C ASP A 120 -9.01 -8.20 15.90
N ILE A 121 -8.24 -7.14 15.62
CA ILE A 121 -7.84 -6.74 14.25
C ILE A 121 -7.28 -7.90 13.40
N ARG A 122 -6.66 -8.89 14.05
CA ARG A 122 -6.11 -10.09 13.39
C ARG A 122 -7.18 -10.97 12.76
N ASN A 123 -8.38 -11.04 13.34
CA ASN A 123 -9.50 -11.87 12.90
C ASN A 123 -10.30 -11.24 11.75
N HIS A 124 -10.03 -9.99 11.40
CA HIS A 124 -10.80 -9.23 10.42
C HIS A 124 -10.02 -9.07 9.12
N HIS A 125 -10.51 -9.57 7.99
CA HIS A 125 -9.78 -9.53 6.71
C HIS A 125 -10.30 -8.47 5.74
N HIS A 126 -11.22 -7.62 6.18
CA HIS A 126 -11.73 -6.52 5.37
C HIS A 126 -11.98 -5.27 6.21
N PHE A 127 -11.53 -4.13 5.71
CA PHE A 127 -11.69 -2.80 6.31
C PHE A 127 -12.10 -1.80 5.22
N LYS A 128 -13.07 -0.95 5.51
CA LYS A 128 -13.51 0.16 4.67
C LYS A 128 -13.45 1.47 5.46
N ALA A 129 -12.83 2.49 4.89
CA ALA A 129 -12.91 3.84 5.46
C ALA A 129 -14.32 4.40 5.23
N LEU A 130 -14.95 4.94 6.26
CA LEU A 130 -16.28 5.58 6.16
C LEU A 130 -16.17 7.11 6.26
N HIS A 131 -15.30 7.57 7.14
CA HIS A 131 -14.96 8.98 7.31
C HIS A 131 -13.61 9.07 8.02
N LYS A 132 -13.10 10.28 8.23
CA LYS A 132 -11.92 10.52 9.06
C LYS A 132 -12.09 9.85 10.42
N ASP A 133 -11.10 9.04 10.78
CA ASP A 133 -11.05 8.27 12.03
C ASP A 133 -12.23 7.30 12.25
N ILE A 134 -13.02 6.98 11.21
CA ILE A 134 -14.14 6.04 11.29
C ILE A 134 -14.02 4.98 10.21
N ILE A 135 -14.03 3.72 10.63
CA ILE A 135 -13.95 2.56 9.75
C ILE A 135 -15.10 1.60 9.96
N ARG A 136 -15.41 0.84 8.91
CA ARG A 136 -16.17 -0.40 8.98
C ARG A 136 -15.23 -1.58 8.78
N TYR A 137 -15.41 -2.67 9.51
CA TYR A 137 -14.58 -3.86 9.37
C TYR A 137 -15.36 -5.14 9.65
N GLY A 138 -14.87 -6.25 9.10
CA GLY A 138 -15.52 -7.57 9.22
C GLY A 138 -14.52 -8.70 9.01
N GLN A 139 -14.95 -9.94 9.27
CA GLN A 139 -14.12 -11.11 9.01
C GLN A 139 -13.76 -11.19 7.53
N HIS A 140 -14.73 -10.99 6.63
CA HIS A 140 -14.55 -10.86 5.19
C HIS A 140 -15.46 -9.73 4.65
N SER A 141 -15.31 -9.34 3.38
CA SER A 141 -16.13 -8.28 2.77
C SER A 141 -17.62 -8.60 2.73
N THR A 142 -17.98 -9.89 2.71
CA THR A 142 -19.36 -10.38 2.65
C THR A 142 -19.88 -10.87 3.99
N SER A 143 -19.15 -10.65 5.09
CA SER A 143 -19.62 -11.06 6.42
C SER A 143 -20.91 -10.32 6.80
N GLU A 144 -21.91 -11.06 7.28
CA GLU A 144 -23.15 -10.50 7.84
C GLU A 144 -22.86 -9.61 9.06
N ASN A 145 -21.92 -10.05 9.90
CA ASN A 145 -21.43 -9.28 11.03
C ASN A 145 -20.36 -8.30 10.57
N GLN A 146 -20.71 -7.01 10.56
CA GLN A 146 -19.79 -5.91 10.36
C GLN A 146 -19.81 -4.98 11.57
N TYR A 147 -18.64 -4.44 11.89
CA TYR A 147 -18.42 -3.59 13.06
C TYR A 147 -18.01 -2.19 12.59
N VAL A 148 -18.30 -1.18 13.40
CA VAL A 148 -17.84 0.19 13.20
C VAL A 148 -16.91 0.55 14.34
N PHE A 149 -15.77 1.15 14.01
CA PHE A 149 -14.80 1.62 14.99
C PHE A 149 -14.46 3.08 14.73
N ARG A 150 -14.31 3.85 15.81
CA ARG A 150 -13.78 5.20 15.80
C ARG A 150 -12.45 5.20 16.56
N PHE A 151 -11.39 5.70 15.91
CA PHE A 151 -10.04 5.75 16.47
C PHE A 151 -9.92 6.64 17.70
#